data_AF-A0A524MD30-F1
#
_entry.id   AF-A0A524MD30-F1
#
_cell.length_a   1.000
_cell.length_b   1.000
_cell.length_c   1.000
_cell.angle_alpha   90.00
_cell.angle_beta   90.00
_cell.angle_gamma   90.00
#
_symmetry.space_group_name_H-M   'P 1'
#
loop_
_entity.id
_entity.type
_entity.pdbx_description
1 polymer ?
#
loop_
_entity_poly.entity_id
_entity_poly.type
_entity_poly.pdbx_seq_one_letter_code
_entity_poly.pdbx_strand_id
1 'polypeptide(L)'
;MPEDFLDRATILTQLATVLEVQENIAEYIDKRLCLNCDDALNEIWEGKRKEAFKFVRGLIDKYAFSKKLPRNDLGIMTQSIISHLLNIQHTMLRVLVMIDMLQHESFNEIFMDSMTAISSKVHEMMSALKIMVKQREEHPDESELTLNLIIKLERQIDEDNIVICRQISVVTGGDSDFTCYIMRKIVSDLEHISDYAKECAEIIAEI
;
A
#
# COMPACT_ATOMS: atom_id res chain seq x y z
N MET A 1 2.63 -4.18 38.58
CA MET A 1 1.50 -3.34 38.11
C MET A 1 0.63 -4.24 37.25
N PRO A 2 -0.70 -4.27 37.41
CA PRO A 2 -1.54 -4.92 36.42
C PRO A 2 -1.36 -4.09 35.14
N GLU A 3 -0.76 -4.71 34.13
CA GLU A 3 -0.44 -4.06 32.86
C GLU A 3 -1.76 -3.77 32.15
N ASP A 4 -2.02 -2.48 31.90
CA ASP A 4 -3.19 -1.97 31.17
C ASP A 4 -3.02 -2.29 29.67
N PHE A 5 -3.09 -3.58 29.34
CA PHE A 5 -2.99 -4.10 27.99
C PHE A 5 -4.26 -3.82 27.20
N LEU A 6 -4.10 -3.63 25.90
CA LEU A 6 -5.23 -3.43 24.99
C LEU A 6 -5.97 -4.75 24.75
N ASP A 7 -7.30 -4.64 24.67
CA ASP A 7 -8.14 -5.72 24.18
C ASP A 7 -8.14 -5.79 22.64
N ARG A 8 -8.74 -6.86 22.11
CA ARG A 8 -8.85 -7.11 20.67
C ARG A 8 -9.54 -5.97 19.92
N ALA A 9 -10.66 -5.48 20.43
CA ALA A 9 -11.43 -4.41 19.79
C ALA A 9 -10.62 -3.11 19.67
N THR A 10 -9.91 -2.75 20.75
CA THR A 10 -9.06 -1.56 20.75
C THR A 10 -7.89 -1.73 19.78
N ILE A 11 -7.28 -2.92 19.70
CA ILE A 11 -6.22 -3.21 18.73
C ILE A 11 -6.72 -3.03 17.29
N LEU A 12 -7.84 -3.66 16.92
CA LEU A 12 -8.43 -3.53 15.59
C LEU A 12 -8.75 -2.06 15.25
N THR A 13 -9.27 -1.29 16.21
CA THR A 13 -9.51 0.15 16.05
C THR A 13 -8.22 0.94 15.75
N GLN A 14 -7.12 0.63 16.45
CA GLN A 14 -5.83 1.26 16.20
C GLN A 14 -5.26 0.88 14.83
N LEU A 15 -5.38 -0.39 14.42
CA LEU A 15 -4.98 -0.86 13.09
C LEU A 15 -5.78 -0.15 11.99
N ALA A 16 -7.10 0.00 12.14
CA ALA A 16 -7.94 0.73 11.20
C ALA A 16 -7.48 2.19 11.04
N THR A 17 -7.06 2.83 12.13
CA THR A 17 -6.55 4.21 12.12
C THR A 17 -5.21 4.34 11.38
N VAL A 18 -4.36 3.32 11.43
CA VAL A 18 -3.10 3.25 10.66
C VAL A 18 -3.42 3.03 9.18
N LEU A 19 -4.29 2.06 8.88
CA LEU A 19 -4.69 1.71 7.51
C LEU A 19 -5.38 2.86 6.78
N GLU A 20 -6.20 3.66 7.47
CA GLU A 20 -6.80 4.87 6.89
C GLU A 20 -5.75 5.84 6.34
N VAL A 21 -4.64 6.04 7.06
CA VAL A 21 -3.56 6.91 6.57
C VAL A 21 -2.82 6.28 5.39
N GLN A 22 -2.57 4.96 5.44
CA GLN A 22 -1.88 4.25 4.37
C GLN A 22 -2.71 4.18 3.08
N GLU A 23 -4.02 3.97 3.19
CA GLU A 23 -4.96 4.04 2.07
C GLU A 23 -4.95 5.44 1.43
N ASN A 24 -4.99 6.52 2.22
CA ASN A 24 -4.89 7.88 1.69
C ASN A 24 -3.58 8.10 0.90
N ILE A 25 -2.47 7.49 1.33
CA ILE A 25 -1.19 7.54 0.60
C ILE A 25 -1.27 6.70 -0.68
N ALA A 26 -1.89 5.51 -0.63
CA ALA A 26 -2.10 4.65 -1.80
C ALA A 26 -2.97 5.34 -2.87
N GLU A 27 -4.08 5.96 -2.47
CA GLU A 27 -4.94 6.75 -3.35
C GLU A 27 -4.15 7.88 -4.03
N TYR A 28 -3.27 8.53 -3.27
CA TYR A 28 -2.43 9.61 -3.80
C TYR A 28 -1.42 9.12 -4.85
N ILE A 29 -0.78 7.97 -4.60
CA ILE A 29 0.12 7.30 -5.57
C ILE A 29 -0.66 6.95 -6.83
N ASP A 30 -1.84 6.32 -6.68
CA ASP A 30 -2.70 5.91 -7.79
C ASP A 30 -3.12 7.09 -8.67
N LYS A 31 -3.66 8.15 -8.06
CA LYS A 31 -4.05 9.38 -8.77
C LYS A 31 -2.90 10.03 -9.52
N ARG A 32 -1.65 9.89 -9.05
CA ARG A 32 -0.49 10.45 -9.73
C ARG A 32 -0.03 9.61 -10.91
N LEU A 33 -0.06 8.29 -10.78
CA LEU A 33 0.34 7.38 -11.85
C LEU A 33 -0.72 7.35 -12.98
N CYS A 34 -1.97 7.71 -12.70
CA CYS A 34 -3.06 7.85 -13.67
C CYS A 34 -2.96 9.12 -14.56
N LEU A 35 -1.79 9.45 -15.14
CA LEU A 35 -1.48 10.71 -15.86
C LEU A 35 -2.32 10.99 -17.14
N ASN A 36 -3.61 11.27 -16.97
CA ASN A 36 -4.49 11.89 -17.97
C ASN A 36 -4.89 13.33 -17.61
N CYS A 37 -4.24 13.97 -16.64
CA CYS A 37 -4.71 15.24 -16.11
C CYS A 37 -3.61 16.33 -16.16
N ASP A 38 -3.87 17.34 -17.00
CA ASP A 38 -3.37 18.72 -17.12
C ASP A 38 -2.14 19.20 -16.33
N ASP A 39 -1.35 20.09 -16.95
CA ASP A 39 -0.23 20.85 -16.37
C ASP A 39 -0.54 21.55 -15.02
N ALA A 40 -1.82 21.77 -14.72
CA ALA A 40 -2.31 22.25 -13.41
C ALA A 40 -1.96 21.31 -12.24
N LEU A 41 -1.62 20.03 -12.49
CA LEU A 41 -1.26 19.05 -11.46
C LEU A 41 0.15 19.20 -10.89
N ASN A 42 1.09 19.88 -11.57
CA ASN A 42 2.45 20.00 -11.06
C ASN A 42 2.54 20.92 -9.82
N GLU A 43 1.80 22.02 -9.77
CA GLU A 43 1.68 22.84 -8.54
C GLU A 43 0.91 22.12 -7.43
N ILE A 44 -0.13 21.36 -7.79
CA ILE A 44 -0.90 20.54 -6.85
C ILE A 44 -0.04 19.39 -6.28
N TRP A 45 0.89 18.86 -7.06
CA TRP A 45 1.79 17.79 -6.67
C TRP A 45 2.72 18.21 -5.53
N GLU A 46 3.40 19.36 -5.62
CA GLU A 46 4.27 19.82 -4.53
C GLU A 46 3.52 20.01 -3.20
N GLY A 47 2.30 20.57 -3.27
CA GLY A 47 1.43 20.74 -2.11
C GLY A 47 1.01 19.41 -1.49
N LYS A 48 0.44 18.52 -2.30
CA LYS A 48 -0.01 17.20 -1.84
C LYS A 48 1.15 16.27 -1.44
N ARG A 49 2.34 16.45 -2.01
CA ARG A 49 3.56 15.72 -1.63
C ARG A 49 3.96 16.08 -0.20
N LYS A 50 3.94 17.37 0.14
CA LYS A 50 4.16 17.82 1.52
C LYS A 50 3.12 17.23 2.47
N GLU A 51 1.87 17.06 2.03
CA GLU A 51 0.84 16.38 2.81
C GLU A 51 1.11 14.88 2.97
N ALA A 52 1.47 14.16 1.91
CA ALA A 52 1.84 12.75 1.98
C ALA A 52 3.04 12.52 2.92
N PHE A 53 4.10 13.33 2.85
CA PHE A 53 5.21 13.26 3.80
C PHE A 53 4.79 13.59 5.24
N LYS A 54 3.86 14.53 5.43
CA LYS A 54 3.28 14.81 6.76
C LYS A 54 2.50 13.61 7.29
N PHE A 55 1.69 12.96 6.44
CA PHE A 55 0.94 11.75 6.80
C PHE A 55 1.88 10.60 7.19
N VAL A 56 2.94 10.37 6.40
CA VAL A 56 3.98 9.38 6.71
C VAL A 56 4.67 9.68 8.04
N ARG A 57 4.99 10.96 8.32
CA ARG A 57 5.59 11.36 9.60
C ARG A 57 4.63 11.14 10.77
N GLY A 58 3.34 11.41 10.58
CA GLY A 58 2.30 11.23 11.59
C GLY A 58 1.95 9.77 11.90
N LEU A 59 2.32 8.81 11.04
CA LEU A 59 2.11 7.38 11.27
C LEU A 59 2.91 6.86 12.47
N ILE A 60 4.10 7.38 12.73
CA ILE A 60 4.96 6.91 13.84
C ILE A 60 4.22 7.01 15.19
N ASP A 61 3.54 8.13 15.44
CA ASP A 61 2.80 8.36 16.67
C ASP A 61 1.58 7.43 16.78
N LYS A 62 0.98 7.05 15.64
CA LYS A 62 -0.14 6.10 15.60
C LYS A 62 0.26 4.70 16.00
N TYR A 63 1.54 4.30 15.87
CA TYR A 63 2.01 3.00 16.37
C TYR A 63 2.32 2.98 17.87
N ALA A 64 2.14 4.09 18.61
CA ALA A 64 2.43 4.16 20.04
C ALA A 64 1.62 3.18 20.90
N PHE A 65 0.46 2.70 20.40
CA PHE A 65 -0.34 1.67 21.06
C PHE A 65 0.42 0.34 21.24
N SER A 66 1.45 0.10 20.42
CA SER A 66 2.30 -1.11 20.49
C SER A 66 2.91 -1.35 21.88
N LYS A 67 3.11 -0.28 22.67
CA LYS A 67 3.61 -0.35 24.06
C LYS A 67 2.67 -1.08 25.02
N LYS A 68 1.40 -1.19 24.65
CA LYS A 68 0.33 -1.81 25.43
C LYS A 68 -0.19 -3.11 24.81
N LEU A 69 0.57 -3.73 23.89
CA LEU A 69 0.16 -5.03 23.35
C LEU A 69 0.20 -6.12 24.43
N PRO A 70 -0.80 -7.02 24.47
CA PRO A 70 -0.83 -8.11 25.42
C PRO A 70 0.33 -9.09 25.19
N ARG A 71 0.84 -9.72 26.25
CA ARG A 71 1.94 -10.69 26.18
C ARG A 71 1.43 -12.11 25.90
N ASN A 72 0.66 -12.28 24.84
CA ASN A 72 0.05 -13.54 24.41
C ASN A 72 0.01 -13.61 22.87
N ASP A 73 -0.63 -14.64 22.32
CA ASP A 73 -0.72 -14.87 20.86
C ASP A 73 -1.33 -13.67 20.11
N LEU A 74 -2.33 -13.00 20.69
CA LEU A 74 -2.91 -11.78 20.10
C LEU A 74 -1.85 -10.67 19.93
N GLY A 75 -0.98 -10.49 20.93
CA GLY A 75 0.13 -9.54 20.84
C GLY A 75 1.16 -9.92 19.78
N ILE A 76 1.45 -11.22 19.63
CA ILE A 76 2.38 -11.73 18.61
C ILE A 76 1.81 -11.47 17.21
N MET A 77 0.55 -11.85 16.96
CA MET A 77 -0.14 -11.59 15.70
C MET A 77 -0.18 -10.10 15.38
N THR A 78 -0.53 -9.27 16.36
CA THR A 78 -0.57 -7.81 16.18
C THR A 78 0.80 -7.22 15.87
N GLN A 79 1.87 -7.71 16.51
CA GLN A 79 3.23 -7.27 16.22
C GLN A 79 3.63 -7.64 14.78
N SER A 80 3.23 -8.81 14.30
CA SER A 80 3.44 -9.22 12.91
C SER A 80 2.73 -8.27 11.95
N ILE A 81 1.44 -7.96 12.17
CA ILE A 81 0.69 -6.97 11.37
C ILE A 81 1.41 -5.62 11.36
N ILE A 82 1.82 -5.12 12.53
CA ILE A 82 2.56 -3.84 12.63
C ILE A 82 3.82 -3.87 11.77
N SER A 83 4.56 -4.98 11.75
CA SER A 83 5.75 -5.15 10.92
C SER A 83 5.45 -5.00 9.43
N HIS A 84 4.42 -5.71 8.93
CA HIS A 84 4.00 -5.61 7.53
C HIS A 84 3.47 -4.20 7.19
N LEU A 85 2.69 -3.57 8.07
CA LEU A 85 2.22 -2.19 7.87
C LEU A 85 3.39 -1.19 7.79
N LEU A 86 4.44 -1.36 8.59
CA LEU A 86 5.64 -0.53 8.49
C LEU A 86 6.39 -0.75 7.16
N ASN A 87 6.45 -1.99 6.68
CA ASN A 87 7.02 -2.31 5.37
C ASN A 87 6.22 -1.66 4.24
N ILE A 88 4.87 -1.70 4.30
CA ILE A 88 3.98 -1.00 3.37
C ILE A 88 4.29 0.50 3.38
N GLN A 89 4.31 1.13 4.55
CA GLN A 89 4.61 2.57 4.69
C GLN A 89 5.95 2.94 4.07
N HIS A 90 7.00 2.19 4.37
CA HIS A 90 8.34 2.44 3.85
C HIS A 90 8.40 2.26 2.32
N THR A 91 7.68 1.27 1.80
CA THR A 91 7.65 0.96 0.37
C THR A 91 6.86 2.02 -0.41
N MET A 92 5.72 2.47 0.11
CA MET A 92 4.97 3.61 -0.44
C MET A 92 5.83 4.89 -0.48
N LEU A 93 6.61 5.15 0.57
CA LEU A 93 7.52 6.30 0.60
C LEU A 93 8.57 6.24 -0.51
N ARG A 94 9.12 5.05 -0.76
CA ARG A 94 10.07 4.83 -1.86
C ARG A 94 9.41 5.06 -3.22
N VAL A 95 8.18 4.56 -3.42
CA VAL A 95 7.40 4.80 -4.64
C VAL A 95 7.19 6.30 -4.87
N LEU A 96 6.81 7.06 -3.84
CA LEU A 96 6.65 8.52 -3.96
C LEU A 96 7.94 9.22 -4.39
N VAL A 97 9.08 8.87 -3.79
CA VAL A 97 10.39 9.42 -4.17
C VAL A 97 10.73 9.06 -5.61
N MET A 98 10.49 7.81 -6.01
CA MET A 98 10.77 7.35 -7.38
C MET A 98 9.89 8.06 -8.42
N ILE A 99 8.62 8.33 -8.10
CA ILE A 99 7.75 9.14 -8.95
C ILE A 99 8.32 10.55 -9.14
N ASP A 100 8.91 11.16 -8.10
CA ASP A 100 9.59 12.46 -8.24
C ASP A 100 10.84 12.39 -9.11
N MET A 101 11.51 11.24 -9.19
CA MET A 101 12.70 11.07 -10.03
C MET A 101 12.38 11.02 -11.53
N LEU A 102 11.11 10.78 -11.90
CA LEU A 102 10.64 10.69 -13.28
C LEU A 102 10.30 12.05 -13.92
N GLN A 103 10.51 13.17 -13.21
CA GLN A 103 10.14 14.51 -13.66
C GLN A 103 10.68 14.82 -15.08
N HIS A 104 9.77 15.17 -15.99
CA HIS A 104 9.98 15.73 -17.34
C HIS A 104 10.12 14.78 -18.55
N GLU A 105 9.94 13.46 -18.38
CA GLU A 105 9.95 12.56 -19.54
C GLU A 105 8.52 12.28 -20.08
N SER A 106 8.33 12.49 -21.38
CA SER A 106 7.11 12.13 -22.10
C SER A 106 7.14 10.63 -22.41
N PHE A 107 6.30 9.84 -21.73
CA PHE A 107 6.24 8.39 -21.94
C PHE A 107 5.20 7.97 -22.96
N ASN A 108 5.42 6.77 -23.52
CA ASN A 108 4.40 6.05 -24.26
C ASN A 108 3.22 5.74 -23.32
N GLU A 109 2.01 6.10 -23.75
CA GLU A 109 0.74 5.89 -23.04
C GLU A 109 0.60 4.46 -22.48
N ILE A 110 1.07 3.46 -23.23
CA ILE A 110 1.06 2.03 -22.86
C ILE A 110 1.61 1.79 -21.44
N PHE A 111 2.66 2.51 -21.03
CA PHE A 111 3.26 2.30 -19.71
C PHE A 111 2.51 2.99 -18.58
N MET A 112 1.87 4.13 -18.87
CA MET A 112 1.08 4.84 -17.88
C MET A 112 -0.20 4.07 -17.57
N ASP A 113 -0.84 3.48 -18.58
CA ASP A 113 -2.00 2.60 -18.41
C ASP A 113 -1.66 1.39 -17.53
N SER A 114 -0.51 0.76 -17.81
CA SER A 114 0.02 -0.35 -17.02
C SER A 114 0.31 0.01 -15.56
N MET A 115 0.97 1.14 -15.31
CA MET A 115 1.24 1.59 -13.93
C MET A 115 -0.05 1.96 -13.19
N THR A 116 -1.02 2.53 -13.88
CA THR A 116 -2.36 2.81 -13.34
C THR A 116 -3.10 1.53 -12.97
N ALA A 117 -2.98 0.49 -13.81
CA ALA A 117 -3.65 -0.78 -13.57
C ALA A 117 -3.16 -1.48 -12.31
N ILE A 118 -1.87 -1.40 -11.99
CA ILE A 118 -1.31 -1.97 -10.76
C ILE A 118 -1.56 -1.06 -9.54
N SER A 119 -1.39 0.26 -9.67
CA SER A 119 -1.60 1.20 -8.55
C SER A 119 -3.05 1.23 -8.06
N SER A 120 -4.01 1.15 -8.98
CA SER A 120 -5.44 1.12 -8.64
C SER A 120 -5.83 -0.14 -7.88
N LYS A 121 -5.27 -1.31 -8.25
CA LYS A 121 -5.47 -2.55 -7.49
C LYS A 121 -4.81 -2.50 -6.13
N VAL A 122 -3.61 -1.93 -6.01
CA VAL A 122 -2.96 -1.73 -4.70
C VAL A 122 -3.81 -0.82 -3.81
N HIS A 123 -4.34 0.27 -4.36
CA HIS A 123 -5.26 1.14 -3.63
C HIS A 123 -6.54 0.39 -3.19
N GLU A 124 -7.19 -0.35 -4.10
CA GLU A 124 -8.35 -1.19 -3.79
C GLU A 124 -8.04 -2.21 -2.67
N MET A 125 -6.85 -2.82 -2.71
CA MET A 125 -6.40 -3.78 -1.71
C MET A 125 -6.21 -3.14 -0.34
N MET A 126 -5.67 -1.92 -0.27
CA MET A 126 -5.56 -1.17 0.98
C MET A 126 -6.94 -0.78 1.54
N SER A 127 -7.87 -0.36 0.69
CA SER A 127 -9.26 -0.10 1.07
C SER A 127 -9.94 -1.37 1.60
N ALA A 128 -9.75 -2.50 0.93
CA ALA A 128 -10.27 -3.81 1.36
C ALA A 128 -9.68 -4.23 2.71
N LEU A 129 -8.37 -4.06 2.92
CA LEU A 129 -7.72 -4.38 4.20
C LEU A 129 -8.27 -3.54 5.36
N LYS A 130 -8.51 -2.24 5.13
CA LYS A 130 -9.18 -1.35 6.10
C LYS A 130 -10.60 -1.82 6.42
N ILE A 131 -11.37 -2.23 5.40
CA ILE A 131 -12.73 -2.75 5.57
C ILE A 131 -12.70 -4.06 6.38
N MET A 132 -11.77 -4.96 6.07
CA MET A 132 -11.62 -6.25 6.73
C MET A 132 -11.39 -6.09 8.24
N VAL A 133 -10.54 -5.15 8.66
CA VAL A 133 -10.32 -4.87 10.10
C VAL A 133 -11.61 -4.47 10.81
N LYS A 134 -12.49 -3.71 10.17
CA LYS A 134 -13.80 -3.32 10.72
C LYS A 134 -14.79 -4.49 10.74
N GLN A 135 -14.86 -5.24 9.64
CA GLN A 135 -15.71 -6.43 9.54
C GLN A 135 -15.31 -7.50 10.54
N ARG A 136 -14.03 -7.59 10.89
CA ARG A 136 -13.53 -8.63 11.79
C ARG A 136 -14.08 -8.51 13.22
N GLU A 137 -14.58 -7.34 13.60
CA GLU A 137 -15.27 -7.11 14.87
C GLU A 137 -16.75 -7.47 14.79
N GLU A 138 -17.44 -7.07 13.72
CA GLU A 138 -18.90 -7.05 13.65
C GLU A 138 -19.51 -8.12 12.72
N HIS A 139 -18.78 -8.54 11.68
CA HIS A 139 -19.26 -9.39 10.57
C HIS A 139 -18.17 -10.37 10.06
N PRO A 140 -17.84 -11.45 10.81
CA PRO A 140 -16.76 -12.37 10.45
C PRO A 140 -16.91 -13.06 9.09
N ASP A 141 -18.13 -13.41 8.70
CA ASP A 141 -18.39 -14.05 7.39
C ASP A 141 -18.09 -13.10 6.23
N GLU A 142 -18.38 -11.80 6.38
CA GLU A 142 -18.02 -10.79 5.38
C GLU A 142 -16.50 -10.57 5.33
N SER A 143 -15.82 -10.66 6.49
CA SER A 143 -14.36 -10.57 6.56
C SER A 143 -13.68 -11.68 5.75
N GLU A 144 -14.26 -12.88 5.66
CA GLU A 144 -13.72 -13.97 4.85
C GLU A 144 -13.89 -13.70 3.34
N LEU A 145 -15.02 -13.10 2.93
CA LEU A 145 -15.20 -12.65 1.55
C LEU A 145 -14.16 -11.57 1.18
N THR A 146 -13.90 -10.64 2.10
CA THR A 146 -12.88 -9.59 1.90
C THR A 146 -11.47 -10.17 1.84
N LEU A 147 -11.14 -11.18 2.66
CA LEU A 147 -9.87 -11.91 2.54
C LEU A 147 -9.68 -12.52 1.15
N ASN A 148 -10.71 -13.19 0.64
CA ASN A 148 -10.67 -13.80 -0.69
C ASN A 148 -10.50 -12.76 -1.80
N LEU A 149 -11.10 -11.57 -1.65
CA LEU A 149 -10.86 -10.44 -2.55
C LEU A 149 -9.40 -9.98 -2.51
N ILE A 150 -8.82 -9.81 -1.32
CA ILE A 150 -7.42 -9.40 -1.15
C ILE A 150 -6.47 -10.42 -1.81
N ILE A 151 -6.67 -11.73 -1.57
CA ILE A 151 -5.88 -12.79 -2.20
C ILE A 151 -6.03 -12.75 -3.73
N LYS A 152 -7.23 -12.49 -4.24
CA LYS A 152 -7.46 -12.36 -5.68
C LYS A 152 -6.73 -11.14 -6.26
N LEU A 153 -6.76 -10.01 -5.57
CA LEU A 153 -6.08 -8.78 -5.99
C LEU A 153 -4.57 -8.97 -6.04
N GLU A 154 -3.96 -9.60 -5.04
CA GLU A 154 -2.53 -9.92 -5.03
C GLU A 154 -2.12 -10.75 -6.26
N ARG A 155 -2.85 -11.84 -6.56
CA ARG A 155 -2.56 -12.64 -7.77
C ARG A 155 -2.67 -11.84 -9.06
N GLN A 156 -3.64 -10.94 -9.15
CA GLN A 156 -3.79 -10.07 -10.32
C GLN A 156 -2.62 -9.09 -10.43
N ILE A 157 -2.15 -8.56 -9.30
CA ILE A 157 -1.00 -7.67 -9.23
C ILE A 157 0.29 -8.40 -9.64
N ASP A 158 0.49 -9.64 -9.21
CA ASP A 158 1.62 -10.49 -9.63
C ASP A 158 1.62 -10.73 -11.14
N GLU A 159 0.47 -11.11 -11.69
CA GLU A 159 0.29 -11.33 -13.12
C GLU A 159 0.59 -10.05 -13.93
N ASP A 160 0.06 -8.92 -13.48
CA ASP A 160 0.31 -7.62 -14.10
C ASP A 160 1.79 -7.23 -14.00
N ASN A 161 2.43 -7.41 -12.85
CA ASN A 161 3.86 -7.13 -12.68
C ASN A 161 4.72 -7.88 -13.71
N ILE A 162 4.43 -9.17 -13.94
CA ILE A 162 5.12 -9.98 -14.97
C ILE A 162 4.88 -9.40 -16.38
N VAL A 163 3.63 -9.07 -16.71
CA VAL A 163 3.25 -8.54 -18.02
C VAL A 163 3.93 -7.19 -18.28
N ILE A 164 3.87 -6.28 -17.30
CA ILE A 164 4.44 -4.93 -17.40
C ILE A 164 5.96 -5.00 -17.52
N CYS A 165 6.63 -5.81 -16.70
CA CYS A 165 8.09 -5.98 -16.78
C CYS A 165 8.54 -6.51 -18.15
N ARG A 166 7.75 -7.41 -18.76
CA ARG A 166 7.99 -7.91 -20.13
C ARG A 166 7.76 -6.82 -21.17
N GLN A 167 6.66 -6.06 -21.07
CA GLN A 167 6.37 -4.94 -21.98
C GLN A 167 7.47 -3.88 -21.96
N ILE A 168 7.96 -3.51 -20.77
CA ILE A 168 9.10 -2.59 -20.63
C ILE A 168 10.31 -3.15 -21.36
N SER A 169 10.65 -4.42 -21.17
CA SER A 169 11.80 -5.05 -21.83
C SER A 169 11.68 -5.09 -23.36
N VAL A 170 10.47 -5.31 -23.89
CA VAL A 170 10.22 -5.37 -25.35
C VAL A 170 10.33 -3.98 -25.97
N VAL A 171 9.67 -2.98 -25.38
CA VAL A 171 9.63 -1.61 -25.92
C VAL A 171 11.01 -0.95 -25.87
N THR A 172 11.84 -1.29 -24.89
CA THR A 172 13.20 -0.74 -24.78
C THR A 172 14.24 -1.51 -25.58
N GLY A 173 13.86 -2.60 -26.24
CA GLY A 173 14.81 -3.47 -26.95
C GLY A 173 15.85 -4.12 -26.04
N GLY A 174 15.59 -4.18 -24.73
CA GLY A 174 16.54 -4.64 -23.71
C GLY A 174 17.49 -3.58 -23.16
N ASP A 175 17.56 -2.39 -23.75
CA ASP A 175 18.28 -1.26 -23.15
C ASP A 175 17.52 -0.77 -21.91
N SER A 176 18.26 -0.40 -20.86
CA SER A 176 17.69 0.13 -19.62
C SER A 176 18.28 1.50 -19.37
N ASP A 177 17.59 2.53 -19.86
CA ASP A 177 17.83 3.87 -19.37
C ASP A 177 17.40 4.00 -17.90
N PHE A 178 17.74 5.15 -17.31
CA PHE A 178 17.41 5.46 -15.93
C PHE A 178 15.92 5.33 -15.65
N THR A 179 15.07 5.81 -16.55
CA THR A 179 13.63 5.80 -16.35
C THR A 179 13.05 4.40 -16.36
N CYS A 180 13.42 3.58 -17.34
CA CYS A 180 12.94 2.20 -17.41
C CYS A 180 13.30 1.41 -16.14
N TYR A 181 14.47 1.70 -15.57
CA TYR A 181 14.85 1.15 -14.27
C TYR A 181 13.92 1.63 -13.14
N ILE A 182 13.69 2.94 -13.02
CA ILE A 182 12.81 3.50 -11.98
C ILE A 182 11.39 2.96 -12.10
N MET A 183 10.85 2.82 -13.31
CA MET A 183 9.51 2.29 -13.53
C MET A 183 9.38 0.83 -13.11
N ARG A 184 10.31 -0.04 -13.55
CA ARG A 184 10.34 -1.43 -13.09
C ARG A 184 10.42 -1.50 -11.57
N LYS A 185 11.15 -0.57 -10.96
CA LYS A 185 11.29 -0.51 -9.51
C LYS A 185 10.00 -0.06 -8.83
N ILE A 186 9.26 0.90 -9.38
CA ILE A 186 7.93 1.29 -8.90
C ILE A 186 6.97 0.09 -8.98
N VAL A 187 6.89 -0.59 -10.12
CA VAL A 187 6.00 -1.75 -10.31
C VAL A 187 6.33 -2.86 -9.32
N SER A 188 7.62 -3.20 -9.15
CA SER A 188 8.05 -4.19 -8.15
C SER A 188 7.77 -3.75 -6.73
N ASP A 189 7.92 -2.46 -6.39
CA ASP A 189 7.62 -1.97 -5.05
C ASP A 189 6.09 -1.94 -4.79
N LEU A 190 5.25 -1.75 -5.81
CA LEU A 190 3.80 -1.87 -5.71
C LEU A 190 3.34 -3.31 -5.50
N GLU A 191 3.97 -4.29 -6.15
CA GLU A 191 3.71 -5.71 -5.92
C GLU A 191 4.16 -6.17 -4.52
N HIS A 192 5.33 -5.72 -4.04
CA HIS A 192 5.69 -6.00 -2.65
C HIS A 192 4.69 -5.41 -1.63
N ILE A 193 4.06 -4.26 -1.93
CA ILE A 193 2.99 -3.72 -1.08
C ILE A 193 1.79 -4.68 -1.03
N SER A 194 1.41 -5.29 -2.16
CA SER A 194 0.34 -6.29 -2.15
C SER A 194 0.69 -7.52 -1.34
N ASP A 195 1.93 -8.03 -1.42
CA ASP A 195 2.37 -9.17 -0.60
C ASP A 195 2.17 -8.88 0.90
N TYR A 196 2.69 -7.74 1.37
CA TYR A 196 2.53 -7.35 2.77
C TYR A 196 1.07 -7.14 3.17
N ALA A 197 0.23 -6.60 2.28
CA ALA A 197 -1.18 -6.39 2.54
C ALA A 197 -1.96 -7.71 2.65
N LYS A 198 -1.61 -8.70 1.83
CA LYS A 198 -2.15 -10.07 1.92
C LYS A 198 -1.71 -10.74 3.21
N GLU A 199 -0.43 -10.68 3.57
CA GLU A 199 0.08 -11.22 4.83
C GLU A 199 -0.65 -10.59 6.03
N CYS A 200 -0.89 -9.27 6.01
CA CYS A 200 -1.73 -8.62 7.02
C CYS A 200 -3.15 -9.22 7.07
N ALA A 201 -3.79 -9.39 5.91
CA ALA A 201 -5.15 -9.90 5.82
C ALA A 201 -5.27 -11.33 6.37
N GLU A 202 -4.32 -12.21 6.02
CA GLU A 202 -4.27 -13.58 6.53
C GLU A 202 -4.15 -13.58 8.06
N ILE A 203 -3.29 -12.74 8.64
CA ILE A 203 -3.15 -12.64 10.10
C ILE A 203 -4.41 -12.03 10.75
N ILE A 204 -5.02 -11.00 10.14
CA ILE A 204 -6.27 -10.39 10.65
C ILE A 204 -7.41 -11.42 10.68
N ALA A 205 -7.46 -12.34 9.71
CA ALA A 205 -8.45 -13.41 9.68
C ALA A 205 -8.32 -14.38 10.85
N GLU A 206 -7.14 -14.47 11.47
CA GLU A 206 -6.86 -15.32 12.63
C GLU A 206 -7.11 -14.61 13.97
N ILE A 207 -7.17 -13.28 14.01
CA ILE A 207 -7.43 -12.46 15.21
C ILE A 207 -8.89 -12.52 15.67
#